data_AF-H1YZ79-F1
#
_entry.id   AF-H1YZ79-F1
#
_cell.length_a   1.000
_cell.length_b   1.000
_cell.length_c   1.000
_cell.angle_alpha   90.00
_cell.angle_beta   90.00
_cell.angle_gamma   90.00
#
_symmetry.space_group_name_H-M   'P 1'
#
loop_
_entity.id
_entity.type
_entity.pdbx_description
1 polymer ?
#
loop_
_entity_poly.entity_id
_entity_poly.type
_entity_poly.pdbx_seq_one_letter_code
_entity_poly.pdbx_strand_id
1 'polypeptide(L)'
;MRVTIAIDDETAFRITKAAEGEGLTKEEWMIAACTKALDAGENTPAKIPEDYNKLHSSIKEKDNEILSLRKEINHQIELKETYSRFLEEKVQRIDDLKEEIARIESMSMTMTDQILLDRDERIKDLNKMIEHLQAQAAAHSVALQSAIKPALEGKVRKDDMEEIRETEDGNKPKRMRWFFRK
;
A
#
# COMPACT_ATOMS: atom_id res chain seq x y z
N MET A 1 -90.08 -21.50 -17.37
CA MET A 1 -89.98 -22.75 -16.58
C MET A 1 -89.12 -22.46 -15.37
N ARG A 2 -89.55 -22.77 -14.14
CA ARG A 2 -88.73 -22.60 -12.93
C ARG A 2 -88.25 -23.97 -12.47
N VAL A 3 -86.95 -24.10 -12.24
CA VAL A 3 -86.31 -25.34 -11.79
C VAL A 3 -85.61 -25.04 -10.47
N THR A 4 -85.94 -25.80 -9.43
CA THR A 4 -85.27 -25.74 -8.13
C THR A 4 -84.18 -26.80 -8.09
N ILE A 5 -82.95 -26.37 -7.85
CA ILE A 5 -81.77 -27.25 -7.77
C ILE A 5 -81.27 -27.24 -6.33
N ALA A 6 -81.09 -28.42 -5.74
CA ALA A 6 -80.46 -28.57 -4.43
C ALA A 6 -78.95 -28.65 -4.62
N ILE A 7 -78.22 -27.79 -3.91
CA ILE A 7 -76.77 -27.63 -4.01
C ILE A 7 -76.23 -27.59 -2.57
N ASP A 8 -75.03 -28.12 -2.34
CA ASP A 8 -74.40 -28.07 -1.02
C ASP A 8 -74.05 -26.63 -0.60
N ASP A 9 -73.97 -26.40 0.70
CA ASP A 9 -73.78 -25.05 1.25
C ASP A 9 -72.45 -24.41 0.80
N GLU A 10 -71.41 -25.20 0.57
CA GLU A 10 -70.10 -24.72 0.15
C GLU A 10 -70.13 -24.21 -1.29
N THR A 11 -70.72 -24.97 -2.20
CA THR A 11 -70.86 -24.54 -3.60
C THR A 11 -71.88 -23.41 -3.73
N ALA A 12 -72.95 -23.38 -2.93
CA ALA A 12 -73.87 -22.25 -2.86
C ALA A 12 -73.18 -20.94 -2.43
N PHE A 13 -72.24 -21.03 -1.48
CA PHE A 13 -71.44 -19.88 -1.04
C PHE A 13 -70.49 -19.39 -2.15
N ARG A 14 -69.82 -20.31 -2.85
CA ARG A 14 -68.92 -19.97 -3.97
C ARG A 14 -69.66 -19.27 -5.12
N ILE A 15 -70.85 -19.75 -5.47
CA ILE A 15 -71.71 -19.13 -6.50
C ILE A 15 -72.09 -17.71 -6.09
N THR A 16 -72.49 -17.51 -4.83
CA THR A 16 -72.90 -16.18 -4.34
C THR A 16 -71.73 -15.19 -4.38
N LYS A 17 -70.54 -15.62 -3.94
CA LYS A 17 -69.32 -14.80 -4.00
C LYS A 17 -68.88 -14.47 -5.44
N ALA A 18 -69.03 -15.42 -6.37
CA ALA A 18 -68.74 -15.20 -7.78
C ALA A 18 -69.74 -14.22 -8.42
N ALA A 19 -71.02 -14.33 -8.09
CA ALA A 19 -72.06 -13.41 -8.53
C ALA A 19 -71.82 -11.97 -8.04
N GLU A 20 -71.44 -11.81 -6.76
CA GLU A 20 -71.05 -10.51 -6.18
C GLU A 20 -69.83 -9.89 -6.89
N GLY A 21 -68.83 -10.72 -7.22
CA GLY A 21 -67.63 -10.27 -7.95
C GLY A 21 -67.92 -9.76 -9.36
N GLU A 22 -69.02 -10.22 -9.98
CA GLU A 22 -69.48 -9.79 -11.30
C GLU A 22 -70.64 -8.77 -11.23
N GLY A 23 -71.09 -8.38 -10.03
CA GLY A 23 -72.19 -7.43 -9.82
C GLY A 23 -73.57 -7.95 -10.24
N LEU A 24 -73.76 -9.27 -10.28
CA LEU A 24 -74.97 -9.95 -10.74
C LEU A 24 -75.74 -10.57 -9.57
N THR A 25 -77.04 -10.81 -9.75
CA THR A 25 -77.78 -11.65 -8.81
C THR A 25 -77.39 -13.12 -8.98
N LYS A 26 -77.55 -13.93 -7.92
CA LYS A 26 -77.23 -15.37 -7.93
C LYS A 26 -77.89 -16.11 -9.11
N GLU A 27 -79.14 -15.77 -9.40
CA GLU A 27 -79.92 -16.39 -10.48
C GLU A 27 -79.39 -16.00 -11.87
N GLU A 28 -79.09 -14.70 -12.09
CA GLU A 28 -78.52 -14.21 -13.34
C GLU A 28 -77.13 -14.79 -13.59
N TRP A 29 -76.31 -14.91 -12.55
CA TRP A 29 -74.99 -15.53 -12.65
C TRP A 29 -75.10 -17.01 -13.01
N MET A 30 -76.03 -17.76 -12.40
CA MET A 30 -76.24 -19.16 -12.76
C MET A 30 -76.75 -19.33 -14.19
N ILE A 31 -77.66 -18.47 -14.66
CA ILE A 31 -78.13 -18.50 -16.05
C ILE A 31 -76.95 -18.21 -16.99
N ALA A 32 -76.17 -17.17 -16.74
CA ALA A 32 -75.00 -16.83 -17.54
C ALA A 32 -73.95 -17.95 -17.55
N ALA A 33 -73.72 -18.60 -16.42
CA ALA A 33 -72.82 -19.75 -16.31
C ALA A 33 -73.31 -20.96 -17.12
N CYS A 34 -74.61 -21.28 -17.03
CA CYS A 34 -75.21 -22.34 -17.83
C CYS A 34 -75.19 -22.03 -19.34
N THR A 35 -75.48 -20.79 -19.74
CA THR A 35 -75.39 -20.36 -21.14
C THR A 35 -73.96 -20.47 -21.65
N LYS A 36 -72.97 -19.97 -20.89
CA LYS A 36 -71.55 -20.13 -21.23
C LYS A 36 -71.12 -21.60 -21.33
N ALA A 37 -71.62 -22.46 -20.45
CA ALA A 37 -71.30 -23.90 -20.48
C ALA A 37 -71.93 -24.61 -21.68
N LEU A 38 -73.14 -24.20 -22.09
CA LEU A 38 -73.81 -24.72 -23.29
C LEU A 38 -73.10 -24.21 -24.56
N ASP A 39 -72.73 -22.94 -24.60
CA ASP A 39 -71.96 -22.34 -25.70
C ASP A 39 -70.57 -23.00 -25.83
N ALA A 40 -69.95 -23.36 -24.71
CA ALA A 40 -68.69 -24.10 -24.68
C ALA A 40 -68.84 -25.58 -25.07
N GLY A 41 -70.04 -26.15 -24.96
CA GLY A 41 -70.35 -27.53 -25.33
C GLY A 41 -70.51 -27.76 -26.83
N GLU A 42 -70.88 -26.72 -27.59
CA GLU A 42 -71.16 -26.84 -29.03
C GLU A 42 -70.00 -26.43 -29.96
N ASN A 43 -68.88 -25.88 -29.47
CA ASN A 43 -67.73 -25.61 -30.34
C ASN A 43 -66.34 -25.66 -29.65
N THR A 44 -65.53 -26.60 -30.11
CA THR A 44 -64.06 -26.72 -30.09
C THR A 44 -63.35 -27.22 -28.82
N PRO A 45 -62.34 -28.12 -28.96
CA PRO A 45 -61.45 -28.49 -27.86
C PRO A 45 -60.70 -27.25 -27.40
N ALA A 46 -60.67 -27.02 -26.09
CA ALA A 46 -60.06 -25.87 -25.45
C ALA A 46 -58.64 -25.59 -25.99
N LYS A 47 -58.54 -24.66 -26.94
CA LYS A 47 -57.28 -24.01 -27.28
C LYS A 47 -56.91 -23.16 -26.07
N ILE A 48 -55.85 -23.57 -25.37
CA ILE A 48 -55.15 -22.67 -24.44
C ILE A 48 -54.90 -21.37 -25.23
N PRO A 49 -55.35 -20.20 -24.75
CA PRO A 49 -55.17 -18.95 -25.48
C PRO A 49 -53.68 -18.80 -25.81
N GLU A 50 -53.34 -18.55 -27.07
CA GLU A 50 -51.95 -18.36 -27.52
C GLU A 50 -51.22 -17.31 -26.66
N ASP A 51 -51.97 -16.32 -26.16
CA ASP A 51 -51.50 -15.29 -25.24
C ASP A 51 -51.04 -15.84 -23.89
N TYR A 52 -51.66 -16.91 -23.38
CA TYR A 52 -51.24 -17.55 -22.12
C TYR A 52 -49.91 -18.29 -22.29
N ASN A 53 -49.70 -18.96 -23.42
CA ASN A 53 -48.43 -19.63 -23.73
C ASN A 53 -47.29 -18.62 -23.96
N LYS A 54 -47.58 -17.48 -24.61
CA LYS A 54 -46.63 -16.36 -24.75
C LYS A 54 -46.28 -15.72 -23.41
N LEU A 55 -47.27 -15.51 -22.54
CA LEU A 55 -47.03 -14.97 -21.20
C LEU A 55 -46.21 -15.94 -20.35
N HIS A 56 -46.53 -17.23 -20.40
CA HIS A 56 -45.82 -18.24 -19.63
C HIS A 56 -44.36 -18.42 -20.08
N SER A 57 -44.11 -18.38 -21.40
CA SER A 57 -42.74 -18.41 -21.95
C SER A 57 -41.96 -17.14 -21.57
N SER A 58 -42.57 -15.96 -21.64
CA SER A 58 -41.95 -14.71 -21.22
C SER A 58 -41.61 -14.67 -19.73
N ILE A 59 -42.50 -15.18 -18.86
CA ILE A 59 -42.23 -15.32 -17.43
C ILE A 59 -41.04 -16.26 -17.20
N LYS A 60 -40.98 -17.38 -17.92
CA LYS A 60 -39.89 -18.35 -17.80
C LYS A 60 -38.54 -17.78 -18.25
N GLU A 61 -38.52 -16.95 -19.28
CA GLU A 61 -37.32 -16.22 -19.71
C GLU A 61 -36.87 -15.23 -18.63
N LYS A 62 -37.81 -14.47 -18.04
CA LYS A 62 -37.52 -13.54 -16.95
C LYS A 62 -37.03 -14.24 -15.69
N ASP A 63 -37.59 -15.39 -15.34
CA ASP A 63 -37.13 -16.19 -14.20
C ASP A 63 -35.69 -16.70 -14.42
N ASN A 64 -35.37 -17.13 -15.66
CA ASN A 64 -34.00 -17.53 -16.00
C ASN A 64 -33.02 -16.35 -15.93
N GLU A 65 -33.44 -15.17 -16.37
CA GLU A 65 -32.66 -13.93 -16.26
C GLU A 65 -32.45 -13.51 -14.80
N ILE A 66 -33.48 -13.64 -13.95
CA ILE A 66 -33.37 -13.39 -12.51
C ILE A 66 -32.39 -14.39 -11.87
N LEU A 67 -32.44 -15.66 -12.25
CA LEU A 67 -31.51 -16.68 -11.75
C LEU A 67 -30.07 -16.41 -12.19
N SER A 68 -29.83 -15.97 -13.42
CA SER A 68 -28.48 -15.62 -13.87
C SER A 68 -27.95 -14.37 -13.15
N LEU A 69 -28.78 -13.33 -12.98
CA LEU A 69 -28.42 -12.14 -12.23
C LEU A 69 -28.12 -12.44 -10.75
N ARG A 70 -28.87 -13.35 -10.12
CA ARG A 70 -28.58 -13.79 -8.75
C ARG A 70 -27.22 -14.48 -8.64
N LYS A 71 -26.86 -15.32 -9.62
CA LYS A 71 -25.53 -15.95 -9.66
C LYS A 71 -24.42 -14.93 -9.82
N GLU A 72 -24.61 -13.95 -10.70
CA GLU A 72 -23.65 -12.87 -10.92
C GLU A 72 -23.46 -12.02 -9.64
N ILE A 73 -24.55 -11.66 -8.96
CA ILE A 73 -24.49 -10.93 -7.68
C ILE A 73 -23.70 -11.73 -6.64
N ASN A 74 -23.96 -13.04 -6.51
CA ASN A 74 -23.21 -13.87 -5.57
C ASN A 74 -21.72 -13.91 -5.91
N HIS A 75 -21.37 -14.00 -7.19
CA HIS A 75 -19.98 -13.96 -7.62
C HIS A 75 -19.31 -12.62 -7.27
N GLN A 76 -20.02 -11.50 -7.45
CA GLN A 76 -19.51 -10.18 -7.06
C GLN A 76 -19.36 -10.03 -5.54
N ILE A 77 -20.22 -10.66 -4.74
CA ILE A 77 -20.07 -10.69 -3.28
C ILE A 77 -18.81 -11.47 -2.90
N GLU A 78 -18.61 -12.66 -3.45
CA GLU A 78 -17.39 -13.45 -3.22
C GLU A 78 -16.13 -12.69 -3.65
N LEU A 79 -16.17 -12.03 -4.81
CA LEU A 79 -15.08 -11.21 -5.29
C LEU A 79 -14.78 -10.05 -4.32
N LYS A 80 -15.82 -9.37 -3.83
CA LYS A 80 -15.67 -8.30 -2.84
C LYS A 80 -15.06 -8.81 -1.53
N GLU A 81 -15.48 -9.98 -1.05
CA GLU A 81 -14.94 -10.60 0.17
C GLU A 81 -13.46 -10.96 0.00
N THR A 82 -13.07 -11.53 -1.14
CA THR A 82 -11.66 -11.86 -1.42
C THR A 82 -10.79 -10.60 -1.49
N TYR A 83 -11.25 -9.54 -2.14
CA TYR A 83 -10.55 -8.25 -2.14
C TYR A 83 -10.49 -7.61 -0.76
N SER A 84 -11.53 -7.76 0.06
CA SER A 84 -11.55 -7.21 1.42
C SER A 84 -10.51 -7.92 2.30
N ARG A 85 -10.43 -9.25 2.24
CA ARG A 85 -9.39 -10.03 2.92
C ARG A 85 -7.99 -9.67 2.42
N PHE A 86 -7.81 -9.56 1.11
CA PHE A 86 -6.53 -9.15 0.53
C PHE A 86 -6.11 -7.76 1.03
N LEU A 87 -7.07 -6.83 1.15
CA LEU A 87 -6.80 -5.50 1.66
C LEU A 87 -6.40 -5.51 3.14
N GLU A 88 -7.06 -6.33 3.96
CA GLU A 88 -6.66 -6.57 5.36
C GLU A 88 -5.23 -7.12 5.46
N GLU A 89 -4.86 -8.10 4.65
CA GLU A 89 -3.49 -8.64 4.59
C GLU A 89 -2.46 -7.57 4.19
N LYS A 90 -2.81 -6.69 3.24
CA LYS A 90 -1.93 -5.58 2.84
C LYS A 90 -1.80 -4.52 3.92
N VAL A 91 -2.88 -4.21 4.64
CA VAL A 91 -2.83 -3.29 5.79
C VAL A 91 -1.93 -3.86 6.88
N GLN A 92 -2.10 -5.14 7.22
CA GLN A 92 -1.22 -5.80 8.19
C GLN A 92 0.25 -5.75 7.75
N ARG A 93 0.53 -6.04 6.49
CA ARG A 93 1.90 -5.97 5.96
C ARG A 93 2.49 -4.56 6.03
N ILE A 94 1.67 -3.53 5.83
CA ILE A 94 2.09 -2.13 5.98
C ILE A 94 2.47 -1.85 7.44
N ASP A 95 1.69 -2.33 8.40
CA ASP A 95 1.97 -2.09 9.81
C ASP A 95 3.23 -2.84 10.27
N ASP A 96 3.45 -4.07 9.81
CA ASP A 96 4.71 -4.80 10.05
C ASP A 96 5.92 -4.02 9.51
N LEU A 97 5.80 -3.44 8.31
CA LEU A 97 6.87 -2.63 7.70
C LEU A 97 7.10 -1.32 8.45
N LYS A 98 6.05 -0.66 8.95
CA LYS A 98 6.21 0.53 9.81
C LYS A 98 6.97 0.19 11.09
N GLU A 99 6.68 -0.95 11.71
CA GLU A 99 7.41 -1.42 12.90
C GLU A 99 8.89 -1.71 12.57
N GLU A 100 9.15 -2.35 11.44
CA GLU A 100 10.53 -2.59 10.97
C GLU A 100 11.29 -1.29 10.70
N ILE A 101 10.64 -0.30 10.07
CA ILE A 101 11.22 1.03 9.85
C ILE A 101 11.53 1.70 11.20
N ALA A 102 10.59 1.70 12.14
CA ALA A 102 10.80 2.29 13.47
C ALA A 102 11.97 1.62 14.22
N ARG A 103 12.12 0.31 14.10
CA ARG A 103 13.28 -0.42 14.65
C ARG A 103 14.59 0.01 13.98
N ILE A 104 14.62 0.09 12.65
CA ILE A 104 15.80 0.52 11.90
C ILE A 104 16.17 1.96 12.26
N GLU A 105 15.21 2.87 12.35
CA GLU A 105 15.43 4.26 12.74
C GLU A 105 16.02 4.36 14.15
N SER A 106 15.46 3.63 15.12
CA SER A 106 16.00 3.56 16.48
C SER A 106 17.44 3.03 16.51
N MET A 107 17.73 1.97 15.75
CA MET A 107 19.09 1.42 15.63
C MET A 107 20.03 2.40 14.93
N SER A 108 19.58 3.07 13.88
CA SER A 108 20.38 4.05 13.13
C SER A 108 20.74 5.26 13.99
N MET A 109 19.81 5.73 14.83
CA MET A 109 20.06 6.83 15.75
C MET A 109 21.12 6.46 16.78
N THR A 110 20.97 5.30 17.44
CA THR A 110 21.96 4.84 18.43
C THR A 110 23.33 4.54 17.81
N MET A 111 23.38 3.98 16.60
CA MET A 111 24.62 3.77 15.86
C MET A 111 25.29 5.09 15.47
N THR A 112 24.50 6.08 15.05
CA THR A 112 25.02 7.41 14.71
C THR A 112 25.60 8.11 15.95
N ASP A 113 24.91 8.03 17.09
CA ASP A 113 25.40 8.57 18.36
C ASP A 113 26.71 7.90 18.81
N GLN A 114 26.80 6.56 18.68
CA GLN A 114 28.04 5.83 18.97
C GLN A 114 29.20 6.26 18.07
N ILE A 115 28.95 6.43 16.77
CA ILE A 115 29.97 6.90 15.82
C ILE A 115 30.44 8.32 16.17
N LEU A 116 29.53 9.20 16.60
CA LEU A 116 29.88 10.56 17.01
C LEU A 116 30.77 10.55 18.25
N LEU A 117 30.43 9.74 19.26
CA LEU A 117 31.24 9.59 20.47
C LEU A 117 32.65 9.05 20.16
N ASP A 118 32.76 7.98 19.37
CA ASP A 118 34.05 7.40 18.97
C ASP A 118 34.90 8.39 18.18
N ARG A 119 34.27 9.15 17.28
CA ARG A 119 34.95 10.24 16.55
C ARG A 119 35.50 11.30 17.49
N ASP A 120 34.72 11.74 18.46
CA ASP A 120 35.15 12.77 19.42
C ASP A 120 36.31 12.28 20.30
N GLU A 121 36.29 11.02 20.75
CA GLU A 121 37.39 10.41 21.48
C GLU A 121 38.67 10.35 20.64
N ARG A 122 38.56 9.88 19.40
CA ARG A 122 39.69 9.82 18.49
C ARG A 122 40.25 11.20 18.16
N ILE A 123 39.40 12.22 17.99
CA ILE A 123 39.84 13.60 17.78
C ILE A 123 40.61 14.11 19.01
N LYS A 124 40.11 13.85 20.22
CA LYS A 124 40.81 14.23 21.46
C LYS A 124 42.20 13.58 21.54
N ASP A 125 42.32 12.30 21.21
CA ASP A 125 43.60 11.61 21.27
C ASP A 125 44.58 12.08 20.18
N LEU A 126 44.09 12.35 18.97
CA LEU A 126 44.89 12.97 17.92
C LEU A 126 45.37 14.37 18.31
N ASN A 127 44.52 15.17 18.97
CA ASN A 127 44.92 16.49 19.46
C ASN A 127 46.02 16.41 20.52
N LYS A 128 45.93 15.49 21.49
CA LYS A 128 47.00 15.24 22.46
C LYS A 128 48.32 14.87 21.78
N MET A 129 48.26 14.04 20.74
CA MET A 129 49.45 13.66 19.97
C MET A 129 50.04 14.86 19.22
N ILE A 130 49.21 15.70 18.62
CA ILE A 130 49.64 16.94 17.97
C ILE A 130 50.32 17.87 18.98
N GLU A 131 49.73 18.09 20.15
CA GLU A 131 50.31 18.90 21.22
C GLU A 131 51.68 18.37 21.66
N HIS A 132 51.80 17.06 21.86
CA HIS A 132 53.08 16.42 22.19
C HIS A 132 54.12 16.62 21.09
N LEU A 133 53.75 16.42 19.83
CA LEU A 133 54.65 16.62 18.69
C LEU A 133 55.08 18.08 18.53
N GLN A 134 54.18 19.04 18.77
CA GLN A 134 54.50 20.46 18.78
C GLN A 134 55.44 20.82 19.93
N ALA A 135 55.20 20.29 21.14
CA ALA A 135 56.08 20.47 22.28
C ALA A 135 57.48 19.88 22.01
N GLN A 136 57.53 18.68 21.41
CA GLN A 136 58.79 18.04 21.01
C GLN A 136 59.52 18.86 19.95
N ALA A 137 58.83 19.33 18.90
CA ALA A 137 59.42 20.17 17.86
C ALA A 137 59.92 21.51 18.40
N ALA A 138 59.20 22.13 19.35
CA ALA A 138 59.62 23.34 20.04
C ALA A 138 60.88 23.07 20.90
N ALA A 139 60.90 21.98 21.66
CA ALA A 139 62.06 21.58 22.46
C ALA A 139 63.29 21.33 21.58
N HIS A 140 63.15 20.63 20.45
CA HIS A 140 64.24 20.45 19.47
C HIS A 140 64.68 21.79 18.87
N SER A 141 63.75 22.69 18.54
CA SER A 141 64.09 24.01 18.01
C SER A 141 64.89 24.83 19.02
N VAL A 142 64.50 24.81 20.30
CA VAL A 142 65.24 25.47 21.38
C VAL A 142 66.61 24.83 21.58
N ALA A 143 66.71 23.50 21.56
CA ALA A 143 67.98 22.78 21.68
C ALA A 143 68.93 23.08 20.50
N LEU A 144 68.41 23.21 19.28
CA LEU A 144 69.19 23.64 18.13
C LEU A 144 69.64 25.09 18.26
N GLN A 145 68.75 26.01 18.68
CA GLN A 145 69.12 27.40 18.91
C GLN A 145 70.18 27.53 20.01
N SER A 146 70.08 26.77 21.10
CA SER A 146 71.07 26.78 22.17
C SER A 146 72.40 26.14 21.78
N ALA A 147 72.40 25.17 20.86
CA ALA A 147 73.63 24.62 20.28
C ALA A 147 74.29 25.58 19.27
N ILE A 148 73.48 26.34 18.52
CA ILE A 148 73.96 27.27 17.49
C ILE A 148 74.46 28.59 18.10
N LYS A 149 73.79 29.14 19.13
CA LYS A 149 74.19 30.40 19.79
C LYS A 149 75.67 30.45 20.22
N PRO A 150 76.23 29.48 20.96
CA PRO A 150 77.64 29.50 21.34
C PRO A 150 78.59 29.37 20.14
N ALA A 151 78.17 28.71 19.05
CA ALA A 151 78.94 28.65 17.80
C ALA A 151 78.96 29.98 17.03
N LEU A 152 77.93 30.82 17.20
CA LEU A 152 77.88 32.18 16.63
C LEU A 152 78.57 33.22 17.54
N GLU A 153 78.40 33.12 18.86
CA GLU A 153 79.03 34.01 19.84
C GLU A 153 80.54 33.75 19.95
N GLY A 154 81.00 32.51 19.73
CA GLY A 154 82.42 32.17 19.63
C GLY A 154 83.12 32.69 18.37
N LYS A 155 82.38 33.17 17.36
CA LYS A 155 82.91 33.76 16.12
C LYS A 155 82.96 35.29 16.11
N VAL A 156 82.58 35.94 17.22
CA VAL A 156 82.77 37.39 17.40
C VAL A 156 83.98 37.65 18.30
N ARG A 157 85.14 37.11 17.90
CA ARG A 157 86.44 37.68 18.21
C ARG A 157 87.14 37.93 16.88
N LYS A 158 87.68 39.14 16.77
CA LYS A 158 88.38 39.71 15.60
C LYS A 158 89.44 38.76 15.05
N ASP A 159 89.77 39.01 13.79
CA ASP A 159 90.81 38.39 12.96
C ASP A 159 90.21 37.20 12.20
N ASP A 160 89.86 37.27 10.92
CA ASP A 160 90.60 37.86 9.81
C ASP A 160 89.66 38.53 8.78
N MET A 161 90.07 39.71 8.33
CA MET A 161 89.60 40.31 7.09
C MET A 161 90.24 39.51 5.94
N GLU A 162 89.69 38.35 5.60
CA GLU A 162 89.99 37.68 4.34
C GLU A 162 88.97 38.12 3.29
N GLU A 163 89.46 38.94 2.37
CA GLU A 163 88.82 39.32 1.12
C GLU A 163 88.61 38.05 0.27
N ILE A 164 87.49 37.35 0.51
CA ILE A 164 87.08 36.24 -0.35
C ILE A 164 86.53 36.84 -1.63
N ARG A 165 87.42 36.90 -2.62
CA ARG A 165 87.11 37.07 -4.04
C ARG A 165 85.87 36.26 -4.40
N GLU A 166 84.92 36.93 -5.05
CA GLU A 166 83.82 36.30 -5.77
C GLU A 166 84.41 35.31 -6.79
N THR A 167 84.37 34.02 -6.47
CA THR A 167 84.34 32.99 -7.51
C THR A 167 82.89 32.64 -7.74
N GLU A 168 82.36 33.19 -8.83
CA GLU A 168 81.21 32.64 -9.54
C GLU A 168 81.41 31.13 -9.74
N ASP A 169 80.76 30.31 -8.93
CA ASP A 169 80.24 29.04 -9.42
C ASP A 169 79.13 28.51 -8.51
N GLY A 170 77.97 28.31 -9.14
CA GLY A 170 76.71 28.05 -8.46
C GLY A 170 76.69 26.68 -7.79
N ASN A 171 76.60 26.65 -6.46
CA ASN A 171 76.27 25.44 -5.72
C ASN A 171 74.88 25.58 -5.11
N LYS A 172 73.84 25.32 -5.91
CA LYS A 172 72.46 25.19 -5.42
C LYS A 172 72.38 23.96 -4.53
N PRO A 173 71.76 24.03 -3.33
CA PRO A 173 71.63 22.86 -2.46
C PRO A 173 70.83 21.75 -3.17
N LYS A 174 71.41 20.56 -3.23
CA LYS A 174 70.84 19.35 -3.85
C LYS A 174 69.50 19.03 -3.15
N ARG A 175 68.37 19.14 -3.87
CA ARG A 175 67.06 18.72 -3.36
C ARG A 175 67.09 17.21 -3.03
N MET A 176 66.72 16.89 -1.79
CA MET A 176 66.61 15.52 -1.29
C MET A 176 65.43 14.83 -1.98
N ARG A 177 65.68 13.72 -2.69
CA ARG A 177 64.63 12.92 -3.35
C ARG A 177 64.07 11.93 -2.34
N TRP A 178 62.78 12.05 -2.04
CA TRP A 178 62.04 11.08 -1.26
C TRP A 178 61.65 9.91 -2.18
N PHE A 179 62.11 8.71 -1.86
CA PHE A 179 61.67 7.49 -2.52
C PHE A 179 60.46 6.94 -1.75
N PHE A 180 59.27 7.05 -2.33
CA PHE A 180 58.12 6.25 -1.89
C PHE A 180 58.24 4.86 -2.51
N ARG A 181 58.40 3.84 -1.66
CA ARG A 181 58.36 2.43 -2.08
C ARG A 181 56.88 2.04 -2.22
N LYS A 182 56.52 1.45 -3.37
CA LYS A 182 55.22 0.79 -3.60
C LYS A 182 55.11 -0.49 -2.78
#